data_AF-A0A5E6NML0-F1
#
_entry.id   AF-A0A5E6NML0-F1
#
_cell.length_a   1.000
_cell.length_b   1.000
_cell.length_c   1.000
_cell.angle_alpha   90.00
_cell.angle_beta   90.00
_cell.angle_gamma   90.00
#
_symmetry.space_group_name_H-M   'P 1'
#
loop_
_entity.id
_entity.type
_entity.pdbx_description
1 polymer ?
#
loop_
_entity_poly.entity_id
_entity_poly.type
_entity_poly.pdbx_seq_one_letter_code
_entity_poly.pdbx_strand_id
1 'polypeptide(L)'
;MFGVINALKRLQNQYPEAKLIAIFDAKGKNHRHEIYPQYKAHRKPADEELVMQIEPLYEIIRAMGFHFMCVDGVEADDVIATLSLCAKEYKLDTIIASGDKDLMQLVNEHVHQLDMKG
;
A
#
# COMPACT_ATOMS: atom_id res chain seq x y z
N MET A 1 3.56 3.19 13.85
CA MET A 1 4.74 3.80 13.21
C MET A 1 5.92 2.83 12.98
N PHE A 2 6.60 2.33 14.02
CA PHE A 2 7.85 1.53 13.88
C PHE A 2 7.73 0.27 13.02
N GLY A 3 6.57 -0.41 13.03
CA GLY A 3 6.33 -1.59 12.20
C GLY A 3 6.49 -1.31 10.70
N VAL A 4 5.97 -0.18 10.22
CA VAL A 4 6.08 0.23 8.80
C VAL A 4 7.53 0.55 8.44
N ILE A 5 8.21 1.31 9.30
CA ILE A 5 9.62 1.69 9.10
C ILE A 5 10.51 0.44 9.03
N ASN A 6 10.32 -0.52 9.94
CA ASN A 6 11.08 -1.76 9.95
C ASN A 6 10.79 -2.64 8.74
N ALA A 7 9.53 -2.66 8.28
CA ALA A 7 9.15 -3.37 7.06
C ALA A 7 9.85 -2.77 5.82
N LEU A 8 9.86 -1.43 5.68
CA LEU A 8 10.55 -0.75 4.59
C LEU A 8 12.05 -1.02 4.60
N LYS A 9 12.70 -0.93 5.77
CA LYS A 9 14.13 -1.27 5.92
C LYS A 9 14.42 -2.72 5.56
N ARG A 10 13.59 -3.66 6.00
CA ARG A 10 13.74 -5.09 5.67
C ARG A 10 13.65 -5.31 4.16
N LEU A 11 12.63 -4.73 3.52
CA LEU A 11 12.46 -4.83 2.07
C LEU A 11 13.62 -4.20 1.30
N GLN A 12 14.12 -3.04 1.74
CA GLN A 12 15.28 -2.39 1.13
C GLN A 12 16.54 -3.27 1.23
N ASN A 13 16.76 -3.90 2.39
CA ASN A 13 17.91 -4.80 2.57
C ASN A 13 17.78 -6.09 1.75
N GLN A 14 16.56 -6.62 1.62
CA GLN A 14 16.30 -7.84 0.87
C GLN A 14 16.35 -7.60 -0.66
N TYR A 15 16.00 -6.40 -1.10
CA TYR A 15 15.92 -6.01 -2.51
C TYR A 15 16.62 -4.65 -2.73
N PRO A 16 17.97 -4.59 -2.64
CA PRO A 16 18.72 -3.33 -2.64
C PRO A 16 18.61 -2.53 -3.94
N GLU A 17 18.42 -3.20 -5.09
CA GLU A 17 18.27 -2.56 -6.39
C GLU A 17 16.81 -2.20 -6.72
N ALA A 18 15.85 -2.62 -5.89
CA ALA A 18 14.44 -2.37 -6.15
C ALA A 18 14.03 -0.95 -5.75
N LYS A 19 13.19 -0.33 -6.58
CA LYS A 19 12.51 0.91 -6.21
C LYS A 19 11.32 0.58 -5.32
N LEU A 20 11.32 1.11 -4.10
CA LEU A 20 10.25 0.89 -3.14
C LEU A 20 9.27 2.08 -3.13
N ILE A 21 7.98 1.75 -3.22
CA ILE A 21 6.87 2.71 -3.12
C ILE A 21 5.90 2.19 -2.07
N ALA A 22 5.67 2.96 -1.01
CA ALA A 22 4.64 2.64 -0.03
C ALA A 22 3.28 3.19 -0.49
N ILE A 23 2.22 2.40 -0.39
CA ILE A 23 0.86 2.84 -0.77
C ILE A 23 0.01 2.92 0.51
N PHE A 24 -0.69 4.03 0.69
CA PHE A 24 -1.54 4.29 1.85
C PHE A 24 -2.98 4.56 1.41
N ASP A 25 -3.94 4.13 2.23
CA ASP A 25 -5.35 4.48 2.05
C ASP A 25 -5.55 5.99 2.28
N ALA A 26 -6.34 6.59 1.39
CA ALA A 26 -6.83 7.95 1.58
C ALA A 26 -7.88 8.01 2.70
N LYS A 27 -7.97 9.18 3.34
CA LYS A 27 -9.02 9.46 4.32
C LYS A 27 -10.35 9.71 3.62
N GLY A 28 -11.44 9.33 4.27
CA GLY A 28 -12.80 9.70 3.85
C GLY A 28 -13.46 8.68 2.93
N LYS A 29 -14.48 9.15 2.20
CA LYS A 29 -15.28 8.32 1.30
C LYS A 29 -14.58 8.22 -0.06
N ASN A 30 -14.92 7.17 -0.80
CA ASN A 30 -14.46 6.89 -2.15
C ASN A 30 -15.64 6.48 -3.04
N HIS A 31 -15.38 6.20 -4.31
CA HIS A 31 -16.39 5.78 -5.28
C HIS A 31 -17.23 4.58 -4.81
N ARG A 32 -16.66 3.66 -4.01
CA ARG A 32 -17.42 2.50 -3.48
C ARG A 32 -18.55 2.93 -2.54
N HIS A 33 -18.38 4.05 -1.82
CA HIS A 33 -19.43 4.64 -0.98
C HIS A 33 -20.52 5.34 -1.80
N GLU A 34 -20.21 5.82 -3.00
CA GLU A 34 -21.21 6.39 -3.91
C GLU A 34 -22.11 5.28 -4.47
N ILE A 35 -21.53 4.13 -4.81
CA ILE A 35 -22.25 2.94 -5.29
C ILE A 35 -23.04 2.29 -4.15
N TYR A 36 -22.43 2.15 -2.98
CA TYR A 36 -23.03 1.52 -1.81
C TYR A 36 -22.71 2.32 -0.53
N PRO A 37 -23.64 3.17 -0.05
CA PRO A 37 -23.40 4.04 1.11
C PRO A 37 -23.04 3.34 2.42
N GLN A 38 -23.37 2.05 2.55
CA GLN A 38 -23.09 1.23 3.74
C GLN A 38 -21.76 0.45 3.61
N TYR A 39 -20.99 0.69 2.55
CA TYR A 39 -19.67 0.08 2.35
C TYR A 39 -18.76 0.40 3.55
N LYS A 40 -18.11 -0.64 4.12
CA LYS A 40 -17.28 -0.57 5.33
C LYS A 40 -17.94 0.07 6.57
N ALA A 41 -19.26 0.29 6.60
CA ALA A 41 -19.94 0.95 7.73
C ALA A 41 -19.84 0.18 9.07
N HIS A 42 -19.55 -1.12 9.01
CA HIS A 42 -19.34 -1.97 10.18
C HIS A 42 -17.89 -1.98 10.68
N ARG A 43 -16.94 -1.35 9.97
CA ARG A 43 -15.57 -1.23 10.48
C ARG A 43 -15.57 -0.31 11.69
N LYS A 44 -14.83 -0.72 12.71
CA LYS A 44 -14.50 0.18 13.83
C LYS A 44 -13.70 1.37 13.29
N PRO A 45 -13.94 2.59 13.80
CA PRO A 45 -13.07 3.73 13.50
C PRO A 45 -11.61 3.38 13.79
N ALA A 46 -10.70 3.95 13.00
CA ALA A 46 -9.28 3.88 13.31
C ALA A 46 -9.02 4.54 14.68
N ASP A 47 -8.10 3.97 15.45
CA ASP A 47 -7.67 4.54 16.71
C ASP A 47 -7.06 5.94 16.49
N GLU A 48 -7.51 6.94 17.26
CA GLU A 48 -7.06 8.32 17.12
C GLU A 48 -5.54 8.45 17.30
N GLU A 49 -4.95 7.68 18.21
CA GLU A 49 -3.49 7.67 18.41
C GLU A 49 -2.76 7.19 17.16
N LEU A 50 -3.33 6.20 16.45
CA LEU A 50 -2.77 5.71 15.19
C LEU A 50 -2.94 6.74 14.06
N VAL A 51 -4.07 7.43 14.01
CA VAL A 51 -4.31 8.50 13.02
C VAL A 51 -3.33 9.65 13.20
N MET A 52 -3.04 10.05 14.44
CA MET A 52 -2.05 11.10 14.76
C MET A 52 -0.62 10.71 14.34
N GLN A 53 -0.32 9.41 14.24
CA GLN A 53 0.99 8.92 13.80
C GLN A 53 1.19 8.93 12.27
N ILE A 54 0.15 9.15 11.47
CA ILE A 54 0.24 9.05 10.01
C ILE A 54 1.12 10.15 9.42
N GLU A 55 0.92 11.42 9.79
CA GLU A 55 1.73 12.53 9.25
C GLU A 55 3.21 12.41 9.65
N PRO A 56 3.56 12.16 10.93
CA PRO A 56 4.96 11.89 11.30
C PRO A 56 5.56 10.70 10.54
N LEU A 57 4.78 9.65 10.28
CA LEU A 57 5.23 8.51 9.49
C LEU A 57 5.59 8.93 8.06
N TYR A 58 4.80 9.79 7.42
CA TYR A 58 5.08 10.30 6.08
C TYR A 58 6.36 11.14 6.03
N GLU A 59 6.58 12.00 7.03
CA GLU A 59 7.82 12.78 7.16
C GLU A 59 9.04 11.86 7.26
N ILE A 60 8.96 10.82 8.09
CA ILE A 60 10.05 9.85 8.25
C ILE A 60 10.30 9.07 6.96
N ILE A 61 9.25 8.57 6.30
CA ILE A 61 9.38 7.82 5.04
C ILE A 61 10.08 8.66 3.97
N ARG A 62 9.68 9.93 3.82
CA ARG A 62 10.33 10.87 2.89
C ARG A 62 11.78 11.16 3.29
N ALA A 63 12.05 11.39 4.57
CA ALA A 63 13.42 11.61 5.07
C ALA A 63 14.35 10.41 4.86
N MET A 64 13.80 9.19 4.84
CA MET A 64 14.52 7.97 4.49
C MET A 64 14.76 7.80 2.97
N GLY A 65 14.23 8.71 2.14
CA GLY A 65 14.35 8.66 0.68
C GLY A 65 13.34 7.75 -0.01
N PHE A 66 12.35 7.21 0.70
CA PHE A 66 11.32 6.38 0.11
C PHE A 66 10.20 7.22 -0.49
N HIS A 67 9.65 6.75 -1.60
CA HIS A 67 8.44 7.31 -2.19
C HIS A 67 7.20 6.68 -1.53
N PHE A 68 6.13 7.45 -1.43
CA PHE A 68 4.82 6.91 -1.10
C PHE A 68 3.73 7.57 -1.91
N MET A 69 2.60 6.86 -2.06
CA MET A 69 1.39 7.36 -2.69
C MET A 69 0.21 7.24 -1.74
N CYS A 70 -0.62 8.27 -1.72
CA CYS A 70 -1.92 8.33 -1.05
C CYS A 70 -2.79 9.19 -1.97
N VAL A 71 -3.81 8.59 -2.58
CA VAL A 71 -4.59 9.23 -3.65
C VAL A 71 -6.00 9.47 -3.14
N ASP A 72 -6.37 10.74 -2.99
CA ASP A 72 -7.68 11.13 -2.47
C ASP A 72 -8.83 10.47 -3.25
N GLY A 73 -9.77 9.87 -2.52
CA GLY A 73 -10.94 9.20 -3.09
C GLY A 73 -10.66 7.82 -3.72
N VAL A 74 -9.44 7.30 -3.61
CA VAL A 74 -9.04 5.99 -4.17
C VAL A 74 -8.49 5.10 -3.05
N GLU A 75 -8.85 3.80 -3.06
CA GLU A 75 -8.32 2.85 -2.08
C GLU A 75 -6.91 2.38 -2.46
N ALA A 76 -6.14 1.96 -1.45
CA ALA A 76 -4.78 1.48 -1.70
C ALA A 76 -4.75 0.25 -2.63
N ASP A 77 -5.75 -0.63 -2.55
CA ASP A 77 -5.90 -1.80 -3.42
C ASP A 77 -6.08 -1.39 -4.90
N ASP A 78 -6.87 -0.36 -5.18
CA ASP A 78 -7.09 0.17 -6.54
C ASP A 78 -5.79 0.79 -7.11
N VAL A 79 -5.01 1.50 -6.28
CA VAL A 79 -3.70 2.05 -6.68
C VAL A 79 -2.72 0.91 -6.99
N ILE A 80 -2.66 -0.11 -6.13
CA ILE A 80 -1.81 -1.28 -6.32
C ILE A 80 -2.22 -2.03 -7.60
N ALA A 81 -3.51 -2.24 -7.83
CA ALA A 81 -4.04 -2.89 -9.02
C ALA A 81 -3.64 -2.13 -10.29
N THR A 82 -3.78 -0.80 -10.29
CA THR A 82 -3.39 0.06 -11.41
C THR A 82 -1.89 -0.06 -11.72
N LEU A 83 -1.04 0.05 -10.69
CA LEU A 83 0.41 -0.09 -10.85
C LEU A 83 0.81 -1.50 -11.31
N SER A 84 0.11 -2.54 -10.86
CA SER A 84 0.34 -3.93 -11.26
C SER A 84 0.03 -4.15 -12.75
N LEU A 85 -1.03 -3.51 -13.25
CA LEU A 85 -1.35 -3.53 -14.68
C LEU A 85 -0.28 -2.81 -15.50
N CYS A 86 0.18 -1.64 -15.05
CA CYS A 86 1.29 -0.95 -15.71
C CYS A 86 2.56 -1.81 -15.71
N ALA A 87 2.92 -2.41 -14.56
CA ALA A 87 4.08 -3.30 -14.47
C ALA A 87 4.02 -4.44 -15.48
N LYS A 88 2.85 -5.07 -15.63
CA LYS A 88 2.63 -6.11 -16.64
C LYS A 88 2.80 -5.57 -18.07
N GLU A 89 2.23 -4.42 -18.39
CA GLU A 89 2.32 -3.80 -19.72
C GLU A 89 3.77 -3.48 -20.10
N TYR A 90 4.54 -2.94 -19.16
CA TYR A 90 5.95 -2.61 -19.34
C TYR A 90 6.92 -3.77 -19.08
N LYS A 91 6.41 -4.97 -18.76
CA LYS A 91 7.20 -6.17 -18.40
C LYS A 91 8.22 -5.90 -17.29
N LEU A 92 7.78 -5.18 -16.26
CA LEU A 92 8.57 -4.83 -15.08
C LEU A 92 8.30 -5.84 -13.97
N ASP A 93 9.33 -6.58 -13.56
CA ASP A 93 9.23 -7.50 -12.44
C ASP A 93 8.95 -6.72 -11.15
N THR A 94 7.81 -7.03 -10.52
CA THR A 94 7.22 -6.25 -9.45
C THR A 94 6.76 -7.17 -8.31
N ILE A 95 7.03 -6.75 -7.08
CA ILE A 95 6.61 -7.44 -5.86
C ILE A 95 5.56 -6.60 -5.14
N ILE A 96 4.38 -7.15 -4.93
CA ILE A 96 3.38 -6.64 -4.00
C ILE A 96 3.71 -7.21 -2.62
N ALA A 97 4.27 -6.38 -1.74
CA ALA A 97 4.59 -6.76 -0.36
C ALA A 97 3.39 -6.50 0.56
N SER A 98 2.48 -7.48 0.68
CA SER A 98 1.26 -7.36 1.48
C SER A 98 0.81 -8.71 2.03
N GLY A 99 0.27 -8.70 3.26
CA GLY A 99 -0.40 -9.85 3.85
C GLY A 99 -1.87 -9.99 3.44
N ASP A 100 -2.40 -9.07 2.62
CA ASP A 100 -3.76 -9.13 2.10
C ASP A 100 -3.84 -10.12 0.93
N LYS A 101 -4.55 -11.23 1.14
CA LYS A 101 -4.67 -12.30 0.14
C LYS A 101 -5.57 -11.92 -1.03
N ASP A 102 -6.42 -10.91 -0.89
CA ASP A 102 -7.27 -10.48 -2.00
C ASP A 102 -6.42 -9.88 -3.13
N LEU A 103 -5.23 -9.36 -2.84
CA LEU A 103 -4.27 -8.89 -3.85
C LEU A 103 -3.65 -10.01 -4.68
N MET A 104 -3.79 -11.28 -4.28
CA MET A 104 -3.27 -12.43 -5.05
C MET A 104 -3.91 -12.52 -6.43
N GLN A 105 -5.10 -11.94 -6.62
CA GLN A 105 -5.76 -11.87 -7.92
C GLN A 105 -4.95 -11.08 -8.97
N LEU A 106 -4.00 -10.23 -8.55
CA LEU A 106 -3.17 -9.42 -9.43
C LEU A 106 -1.90 -10.15 -9.90
N VAL A 107 -1.58 -11.30 -9.29
CA VAL A 107 -0.36 -12.08 -9.58
C VAL A 107 -0.38 -12.57 -11.02
N ASN A 108 0.76 -12.42 -11.71
CA ASN A 108 0.96 -12.87 -13.07
C ASN A 108 2.46 -13.15 -13.32
N GLU A 109 2.88 -13.27 -14.58
CA GLU A 109 4.27 -13.54 -14.96
C GLU A 109 5.27 -12.51 -14.42
N HIS A 110 4.89 -11.23 -14.37
CA HIS A 110 5.77 -10.13 -13.91
C HIS A 110 5.41 -9.59 -12.53
N VAL A 111 4.25 -9.94 -11.98
CA VAL A 111 3.78 -9.44 -10.69
C VAL A 111 3.65 -10.59 -9.72
N HIS A 112 4.42 -10.54 -8.65
CA HIS A 112 4.38 -11.54 -7.58
C HIS A 112 3.92 -10.90 -6.28
N GLN A 113 3.35 -11.71 -5.38
CA GLN A 113 3.02 -11.27 -4.03
C GLN A 113 3.98 -11.90 -3.02
N LEU A 114 4.51 -11.06 -2.14
CA LEU A 114 5.29 -11.47 -0.98
C LEU A 114 4.42 -11.34 0.27
N ASP A 115 4.13 -12.48 0.93
CA ASP A 115 3.52 -12.46 2.25
C ASP A 115 4.53 -11.90 3.25
N MET A 116 4.13 -10.83 3.93
CA MET A 116 4.96 -10.11 4.90
C MET A 116 4.97 -10.77 6.28
N LYS A 117 4.27 -11.90 6.45
CA LYS A 117 4.34 -12.77 7.63
C LYS A 117 5.48 -13.78 7.48
N GLY A 118 6.63 -13.46 8.06
CA GLY A 118 7.86 -14.25 8.09
C GLY A 118 9.02 -13.40 8.58
#